data_AF-A0A9Q1F9A0-F1
#
_entry.id   AF-A0A9Q1F9A0-F1
#
_cell.length_a   1.000
_cell.length_b   1.000
_cell.length_c   1.000
_cell.angle_alpha   90.00
_cell.angle_beta   90.00
_cell.angle_gamma   90.00
#
_symmetry.space_group_name_H-M   'P 1'
#
loop_
_entity.id
_entity.type
_entity.pdbx_description
1 polymer ?
#
loop_
_entity_poly.entity_id
_entity_poly.type
_entity_poly.pdbx_seq_one_letter_code
_entity_poly.pdbx_strand_id
1 'polypeptide(L)'
;MAAFAKATRILFRIIQTTHHLQNTAVSGGRTTPPASLQKKMQELATLVRPASPTDNTMEKLAGNALNWLHTSMQILEEHYLENLGHLTKKLENIHLWRTFIYQTGWRHSRWLPVNVHY
;
A
#
# COMPACT_ATOMS: atom_id res chain seq x y z
N MET A 1 17.23 -5.87 24.91
CA MET A 1 17.79 -5.60 23.57
C MET A 1 16.98 -6.20 22.41
N ALA A 2 16.63 -7.49 22.42
CA ALA A 2 15.96 -8.15 21.29
C ALA A 2 14.60 -7.53 20.87
N ALA A 3 13.76 -7.13 21.83
CA ALA A 3 12.43 -6.58 21.53
C ALA A 3 12.48 -5.13 20.98
N PHE A 4 13.47 -4.30 21.36
CA PHE A 4 13.70 -2.99 20.75
C PHE A 4 14.12 -3.14 19.28
N ALA A 5 15.08 -4.03 18.99
CA ALA A 5 15.48 -4.32 17.61
C ALA A 5 14.34 -4.91 16.76
N LYS A 6 13.43 -5.68 17.38
CA LYS A 6 12.23 -6.18 16.70
C LYS A 6 11.26 -5.04 16.39
N ALA A 7 11.03 -4.13 17.34
CA ALA A 7 10.18 -2.96 17.19
C ALA A 7 10.68 -2.03 16.07
N THR A 8 11.97 -1.69 16.05
CA THR A 8 12.54 -0.80 15.03
C THR A 8 12.41 -1.37 13.62
N ARG A 9 12.61 -2.68 13.45
CA ARG A 9 12.37 -3.37 12.16
C ARG A 9 10.91 -3.31 11.72
N ILE A 10 9.96 -3.44 12.63
CA ILE A 10 8.53 -3.32 12.30
C ILE A 10 8.20 -1.89 11.93
N LEU A 11 8.66 -0.90 12.70
CA LEU A 11 8.46 0.51 12.39
C LEU A 11 9.04 0.90 11.03
N PHE A 12 10.26 0.44 10.72
CA PHE A 12 10.87 0.66 9.41
C PHE A 12 9.98 0.12 8.27
N ARG A 13 9.44 -1.10 8.43
CA ARG A 13 8.51 -1.68 7.46
C ARG A 13 7.20 -0.90 7.37
N ILE A 14 6.67 -0.37 8.48
CA ILE A 14 5.48 0.49 8.47
C ILE A 14 5.76 1.74 7.65
N ILE A 15 6.86 2.45 7.91
CA ILE A 15 7.27 3.65 7.16
C ILE A 15 7.38 3.34 5.66
N GLN A 16 8.08 2.24 5.30
CA GLN A 16 8.23 1.82 3.92
C GLN A 16 6.88 1.50 3.26
N THR A 17 6.01 0.76 3.95
CA THR A 17 4.68 0.37 3.44
C THR A 17 3.79 1.60 3.23
N THR A 18 3.76 2.53 4.19
CA THR A 18 3.04 3.80 4.05
C THR A 18 3.55 4.62 2.86
N HIS A 19 4.88 4.68 2.67
CA HIS A 19 5.47 5.37 1.52
C HIS A 19 5.04 4.75 0.18
N HIS A 20 5.04 3.42 0.08
CA HIS A 20 4.58 2.75 -1.15
C HIS A 20 3.07 2.89 -1.37
N LEU A 21 2.27 2.86 -0.30
CA LEU A 21 0.83 3.11 -0.36
C LEU A 21 0.54 4.51 -0.91
N GLN A 22 1.25 5.55 -0.43
CA GLN A 22 1.11 6.92 -0.97
C GLN A 22 1.44 7.05 -2.46
N ASN A 23 2.27 6.15 -2.99
CA ASN A 23 2.65 6.12 -4.40
C ASN A 23 1.75 5.22 -5.25
N THR A 24 0.83 4.46 -4.64
CA THR A 24 -0.07 3.52 -5.32
C THR A 24 -1.55 3.85 -5.11
N ALA A 25 -1.88 4.59 -4.06
CA ALA A 25 -3.23 5.07 -3.79
C ALA A 25 -3.68 6.02 -4.90
N VAL A 26 -4.51 5.47 -5.80
CA VAL A 26 -5.26 6.25 -6.79
C VAL A 26 -6.18 7.24 -6.07
N SER A 27 -6.60 6.88 -4.87
CA SER A 27 -7.46 7.62 -3.93
C SER A 27 -6.86 8.94 -3.39
N GLY A 28 -5.53 9.14 -3.50
CA GLY A 28 -4.82 10.31 -2.95
C GLY A 28 -4.69 11.51 -3.88
N GLY A 29 -5.34 11.50 -5.05
CA GLY A 29 -5.24 12.58 -6.04
C GLY A 29 -3.97 12.55 -6.90
N ARG A 30 -3.06 11.60 -6.67
CA ARG A 30 -2.00 11.27 -7.64
C ARG A 30 -2.59 10.37 -8.73
N THR A 31 -2.87 10.97 -9.87
CA THR A 31 -3.52 10.31 -11.02
C THR A 31 -2.54 9.53 -11.91
N THR A 32 -1.24 9.57 -11.64
CA THR A 32 -0.22 9.04 -12.55
C THR A 32 0.45 7.78 -11.98
N PRO A 33 0.24 6.60 -12.59
CA PRO A 33 0.91 5.36 -12.19
C PRO A 33 2.44 5.48 -12.30
N PRO A 34 3.23 4.66 -11.57
CA PRO A 34 4.68 4.61 -11.72
C PRO A 34 5.10 4.43 -13.18
N ALA A 35 6.13 5.15 -13.63
CA ALA A 35 6.59 5.14 -15.03
C ALA A 35 6.95 3.73 -15.52
N SER A 36 7.49 2.87 -14.63
CA SER A 36 7.78 1.47 -14.93
C SER A 36 6.52 0.67 -15.27
N LEU A 37 5.43 0.86 -14.53
CA LEU A 37 4.16 0.19 -14.79
C LEU A 37 3.48 0.72 -16.06
N GLN A 38 3.57 2.03 -16.32
CA GLN A 38 3.09 2.60 -17.58
C GLN A 38 3.82 2.00 -18.78
N LYS A 39 5.15 1.86 -18.69
CA LYS A 39 5.94 1.21 -19.74
C LYS A 39 5.48 -0.23 -19.98
N LYS A 40 5.20 -0.99 -18.91
CA LYS A 40 4.69 -2.37 -19.04
C LYS A 40 3.29 -2.43 -19.65
N MET A 41 2.41 -1.49 -19.32
CA MET A 41 1.11 -1.37 -19.98
C MET A 41 1.26 -1.13 -21.49
N GLN A 42 2.16 -0.23 -21.91
CA GLN A 42 2.42 0.01 -23.34
C GLN A 42 2.99 -1.23 -24.05
N GLU A 43 3.89 -1.96 -23.39
CA GLU A 43 4.39 -3.24 -23.90
C GLU A 43 3.23 -4.24 -24.08
N LEU A 44 2.34 -4.39 -23.10
CA LEU A 44 1.17 -5.29 -23.18
C LEU A 44 0.21 -4.92 -24.30
N ALA A 45 -0.05 -3.62 -24.51
CA ALA A 45 -0.93 -3.13 -25.57
C ALA A 45 -0.45 -3.52 -26.98
N THR A 46 0.85 -3.79 -27.14
CA THR A 46 1.47 -4.13 -28.44
C THR A 46 1.95 -5.57 -28.53
N LEU A 47 1.82 -6.34 -27.44
CA LEU A 47 2.30 -7.72 -27.31
C LEU A 47 1.50 -8.68 -28.20
N VAL A 48 0.19 -8.55 -28.22
CA VAL A 48 -0.70 -9.38 -29.05
C VAL A 48 -0.91 -8.66 -30.37
N ARG A 49 -0.46 -9.29 -31.47
CA ARG A 49 -0.60 -8.74 -32.83
C ARG A 49 -1.40 -9.71 -33.70
N PRO A 50 -2.69 -9.43 -33.95
CA PRO A 50 -3.50 -10.25 -34.85
C PRO A 50 -2.91 -10.27 -36.26
N ALA A 51 -3.04 -11.39 -36.98
CA ALA A 51 -2.57 -11.50 -38.36
C ALA A 51 -3.30 -10.55 -39.33
N SER A 52 -4.52 -10.11 -38.98
CA SER A 52 -5.29 -9.07 -39.65
C SER A 52 -5.90 -8.14 -38.60
N PRO A 53 -5.18 -7.07 -38.20
CA PRO A 53 -5.66 -6.17 -37.16
C PRO A 53 -6.82 -5.32 -37.70
N THR A 54 -7.89 -5.23 -36.92
CA THR A 54 -8.97 -4.26 -37.11
C THR A 54 -8.90 -3.20 -36.01
N ASP A 55 -9.36 -1.98 -36.28
CA ASP A 55 -9.37 -0.89 -35.30
C ASP A 55 -10.05 -1.31 -33.99
N ASN A 56 -11.21 -1.97 -34.09
CA ASN A 56 -11.94 -2.54 -32.96
C ASN A 56 -11.11 -3.55 -32.16
N THR A 57 -10.31 -4.40 -32.82
CA THR A 57 -9.47 -5.37 -32.11
C THR A 57 -8.30 -4.68 -31.41
N MET A 58 -7.67 -3.69 -32.05
CA MET A 58 -6.58 -2.92 -31.46
C MET A 58 -7.05 -2.09 -30.26
N GLU A 59 -8.24 -1.51 -30.34
CA GLU A 59 -8.86 -0.78 -29.22
C GLU A 59 -9.12 -1.70 -28.03
N LYS A 60 -9.65 -2.91 -28.26
CA LYS A 60 -9.84 -3.91 -27.18
C LYS A 60 -8.55 -4.33 -26.52
N LEU A 61 -7.47 -4.51 -27.29
CA LEU A 61 -6.15 -4.86 -26.75
C LEU A 61 -5.55 -3.71 -25.92
N ALA A 62 -5.69 -2.47 -26.39
CA ALA A 62 -5.29 -1.29 -25.61
C ALA A 62 -6.11 -1.16 -24.31
N GLY A 63 -7.43 -1.34 -24.39
CA GLY A 63 -8.32 -1.34 -23.22
C GLY A 63 -7.97 -2.44 -22.22
N ASN A 64 -7.62 -3.63 -22.70
CA ASN A 64 -7.16 -4.72 -21.84
C ASN A 64 -5.86 -4.36 -21.09
N ALA A 65 -4.89 -3.76 -21.77
CA ALA A 65 -3.64 -3.32 -21.16
C ALA A 65 -3.87 -2.22 -20.10
N LEU A 66 -4.77 -1.28 -20.38
CA LEU A 66 -5.20 -0.26 -19.41
C LEU A 66 -5.87 -0.88 -18.19
N ASN A 67 -6.77 -1.84 -18.39
CA ASN A 67 -7.42 -2.56 -17.31
C ASN A 67 -6.42 -3.36 -16.46
N TRP A 68 -5.42 -3.99 -17.09
CA TRP A 68 -4.33 -4.66 -16.39
C TRP A 68 -3.56 -3.68 -15.48
N LEU A 69 -3.24 -2.49 -15.97
CA LEU A 69 -2.56 -1.46 -15.17
C LEU A 69 -3.41 -1.04 -13.97
N HIS A 70 -4.70 -0.78 -14.21
CA HIS A 70 -5.64 -0.37 -13.18
C HIS A 70 -5.78 -1.42 -12.07
N THR A 71 -6.07 -2.67 -12.47
CA THR A 71 -6.21 -3.79 -11.52
C THR A 71 -4.92 -4.07 -10.78
N SER A 72 -3.76 -3.95 -11.43
CA SER A 72 -2.45 -4.10 -10.76
C SER A 72 -2.22 -3.04 -9.68
N MET A 73 -2.62 -1.78 -9.94
CA MET A 73 -2.51 -0.71 -8.95
C MET A 73 -3.45 -0.95 -7.75
N GLN A 74 -4.68 -1.40 -8.01
CA GLN A 74 -5.63 -1.75 -6.96
C GLN A 74 -5.10 -2.88 -6.06
N ILE A 75 -4.56 -3.95 -6.65
CA ILE A 75 -3.95 -5.07 -5.90
C ILE A 75 -2.81 -4.57 -4.99
N LEU A 76 -1.99 -3.64 -5.47
CA LEU A 76 -0.92 -3.05 -4.65
C LEU A 76 -1.46 -2.22 -3.49
N GLU A 77 -2.49 -1.40 -3.73
CA GLU A 77 -3.15 -0.60 -2.70
C GLU A 77 -3.73 -1.50 -1.60
N GLU A 78 -4.50 -2.52 -1.98
CA GLU A 78 -5.06 -3.53 -1.07
C GLU A 78 -3.96 -4.23 -0.26
N HIS A 79 -2.91 -4.71 -0.94
CA HIS A 79 -1.77 -5.37 -0.30
C HIS A 79 -1.11 -4.50 0.78
N TYR A 80 -0.85 -3.22 0.47
CA TYR A 80 -0.20 -2.33 1.42
C TYR A 80 -1.11 -1.97 2.60
N LEU A 81 -2.43 -1.82 2.38
CA LEU A 81 -3.40 -1.60 3.45
C LEU A 81 -3.46 -2.81 4.40
N GLU A 82 -3.57 -4.02 3.87
CA GLU A 82 -3.56 -5.25 4.66
C GLU A 82 -2.25 -5.41 5.45
N ASN A 83 -1.12 -5.18 4.80
CA ASN A 83 0.18 -5.32 5.43
C ASN A 83 0.39 -4.28 6.54
N LEU A 84 -0.10 -3.05 6.39
CA LEU A 84 -0.12 -2.06 7.47
C LEU A 84 -0.93 -2.53 8.67
N GLY A 85 -2.10 -3.13 8.44
CA GLY A 85 -2.91 -3.74 9.49
C GLY A 85 -2.14 -4.85 10.23
N HIS A 86 -1.46 -5.73 9.50
CA HIS A 86 -0.66 -6.80 10.08
C HIS A 86 0.56 -6.29 10.85
N LEU A 87 1.27 -5.29 10.33
CA LEU A 87 2.44 -4.71 10.98
C LEU A 87 2.07 -3.96 12.27
N THR A 88 0.96 -3.23 12.25
CA THR A 88 0.42 -2.54 13.44
C THR A 88 0.06 -3.54 14.54
N LYS A 89 -0.69 -4.60 14.21
CA LYS A 89 -0.98 -5.70 15.15
C LYS A 89 0.29 -6.37 15.69
N LYS A 90 1.31 -6.58 14.85
CA LYS A 90 2.59 -7.15 15.30
C LYS A 90 3.34 -6.21 16.25
N LEU A 91 3.27 -4.90 16.03
CA LEU A 91 3.88 -3.90 16.90
C LEU A 91 3.23 -3.87 18.29
N GLU A 92 1.90 -3.87 18.34
CA GLU A 92 1.10 -3.91 19.58
C GLU A 92 1.42 -5.14 20.45
N ASN A 93 1.71 -6.27 19.81
CA ASN A 93 2.03 -7.53 20.48
C ASN A 93 3.49 -7.65 20.98
N ILE A 94 4.35 -6.67 20.73
CA ILE A 94 5.69 -6.65 21.33
C ILE A 94 5.56 -6.17 22.78
N HIS A 95 5.78 -7.09 23.72
CA HIS A 95 5.64 -6.89 25.18
C HIS A 95 6.31 -5.60 25.71
N LEU A 96 7.45 -5.19 25.13
CA LEU A 96 8.14 -3.95 25.50
C LEU A 96 7.45 -2.65 25.06
N TRP A 97 6.59 -2.65 24.03
CA TRP A 97 5.85 -1.43 23.65
C TRP A 97 4.77 -1.07 24.67
N ARG A 98 4.05 -2.09 25.18
CA ARG A 98 3.13 -1.91 26.30
C ARG A 98 3.88 -1.39 27.52
N THR A 99 4.93 -2.07 27.98
CA THR A 99 5.68 -1.59 29.15
C THR A 99 6.40 -0.27 28.92
N PHE A 100 6.88 0.05 27.71
CA PHE A 100 7.45 1.37 27.40
C PHE A 100 6.40 2.47 27.53
N ILE A 101 5.20 2.32 26.98
CA ILE A 101 4.09 3.28 27.13
C ILE A 101 3.68 3.43 28.60
N TYR A 102 3.57 2.31 29.33
CA TYR A 102 3.22 2.32 30.76
C TYR A 102 4.33 2.89 31.67
N GLN A 103 5.61 2.65 31.37
CA GLN A 103 6.76 3.07 32.20
C GLN A 103 7.27 4.47 31.86
N THR A 104 7.14 4.93 30.61
CA THR A 104 7.59 6.29 30.21
C THR A 104 6.51 7.36 30.39
N GLY A 105 5.30 6.99 30.82
CA GLY A 105 4.23 7.94 31.09
C GLY A 105 3.67 8.63 29.83
N TRP A 106 3.96 8.12 28.63
CA TRP A 106 3.37 8.59 27.37
C TRP A 106 1.90 8.15 27.30
N ARG A 107 1.06 8.72 28.17
CA ARG A 107 -0.38 8.66 28.03
C ARG A 107 -0.77 9.40 26.75
N HIS A 108 -1.56 8.72 25.92
CA HIS A 108 -2.32 9.28 24.81
C HIS A 108 -3.18 10.48 25.26
N SER A 109 -2.58 11.64 25.45
CA SER A 109 -3.28 12.87 25.87
C SER A 109 -3.63 13.78 24.69
N ARG A 110 -3.33 13.41 23.44
CA ARG A 110 -3.49 14.36 22.31
C ARG A 110 -4.45 13.92 21.21
N TRP A 111 -4.92 12.67 21.14
CA TRP A 111 -5.68 12.21 19.96
C TRP A 111 -6.83 11.22 20.23
N LEU A 112 -7.40 11.19 21.44
CA LEU A 112 -8.71 10.55 21.63
C LEU A 112 -9.67 11.59 22.21
N PRO A 113 -10.87 11.79 21.62
CA PRO A 113 -11.87 12.63 22.23
C PRO A 113 -12.24 12.02 23.59
N VAL A 114 -12.13 12.84 24.62
CA VAL A 114 -12.63 12.56 25.95
C VAL A 114 -14.13 12.32 25.81
N ASN A 115 -14.58 11.13 26.23
CA ASN A 115 -15.93 10.76 26.71
C ASN A 115 -16.41 9.43 26.11
N VAL A 116 -16.38 8.36 26.92
CA VAL A 116 -17.55 7.48 27.04
C VAL A 116 -17.61 6.98 28.49
N HIS A 117 -18.66 7.42 29.19
CA HIS A 117 -19.07 6.87 30.48
C HIS A 117 -19.76 5.52 30.27
N TYR A 118 -19.41 4.52 31.09
CA TYR A 118 -20.33 3.52 31.63
C TYR A 118 -19.92 3.22 33.07
#